data_AF-A0A8I1SRC2-F1
#
_entry.id   AF-A0A8I1SRC2-F1
#
_cell.length_a   1.000
_cell.length_b   1.000
_cell.length_c   1.000
_cell.angle_alpha   90.00
_cell.angle_beta   90.00
_cell.angle_gamma   90.00
#
_symmetry.space_group_name_H-M   'P 1'
#
loop_
_entity.id
_entity.type
_entity.pdbx_description
1 polymer ?
#
loop_
_entity_poly.entity_id
_entity_poly.type
_entity_poly.pdbx_seq_one_letter_code
_entity_poly.pdbx_strand_id
1 'polypeptide(L)'
;MISLIGRRQWKSRLLIWSIYILLSAGVVTMVYPFLLMLSGSTKTSLDAAEVTVVPRYLVNETALYQKYLEGFFNERSVAMQNAYGLWDATFLQVNPPEKSSPLDADWRLFVASREKSENVAWFVLAYLQCPVSKNAVPFNLAKLRSELLKENGSIEAINLKYQTSFPNVSAFYVVPANFLNRFVTDAATPFSQRVEEFSLSQPVTWRAYLDLSNFFRSYLRGEHGGAIEDLNRALGTRFSSWGDVPLEPSAAEMPPGLRKDYEVFVRNVVNPAFLQVDPGAAPAFQAYLRAKYRSDIVAFNQRRGTSLASFDEVSFPTTRPADGLGKTDWDGFLEGWTDEAAGIRHVLPIEAVKLAGPDFAFREYLRQRYGNLAAMNDRLGTAHSSWGVVPMPQQSVQFADFQGMQGWLKWYFTTRNYVDVWNYLVVNGRGLFNTLVFCALSILAALTVDPIAAYALSRFRPRSTYKVLLFLMMTMAFPAMVTQIPMFLLLRELGMLNTFWALILPGLANGYHIFLLKGFFDSLPRELYESAAIDGASEPTIFFNITMSLSKPILAVIALGAFTHAYAAFMFALLICQDPKMWTLMVWLFQLQQTSGQGIVYAALIVAAIPTLLVFIFCQNIIMRGIVVPVEK
;
A
#
# COMPACT_ATOMS: atom_id res chain seq x y z
N MET A 1 -2.80 35.25 38.46
CA MET A 1 -3.77 36.33 38.13
C MET A 1 -5.06 36.34 38.97
N ILE A 2 -5.15 35.71 40.15
CA ILE A 2 -6.24 35.98 41.13
C ILE A 2 -5.61 35.91 42.53
N SER A 3 -5.86 36.90 43.39
CA SER A 3 -5.35 36.89 44.78
C SER A 3 -5.87 35.67 45.55
N LEU A 4 -5.10 35.18 46.52
CA LEU A 4 -5.50 34.04 47.39
C LEU A 4 -6.87 34.27 48.06
N ILE A 5 -7.25 35.53 48.27
CA ILE A 5 -8.53 35.96 48.87
C ILE A 5 -9.67 35.92 47.85
N GLY A 6 -9.42 36.30 46.59
CA GLY A 6 -10.41 36.30 45.51
C GLY A 6 -10.90 34.91 45.07
N ARG A 7 -10.16 33.83 45.39
CA ARG A 7 -10.54 32.43 45.11
C ARG A 7 -11.67 31.89 46.00
N ARG A 8 -12.01 32.57 47.11
CA ARG A 8 -13.10 32.15 48.01
C ARG A 8 -14.48 32.67 47.58
N GLN A 9 -14.56 33.72 46.75
CA GLN A 9 -15.83 34.24 46.28
C GLN A 9 -16.50 33.30 45.27
N TRP A 10 -17.80 33.04 45.45
CA TRP A 10 -18.61 32.17 44.59
C TRP A 10 -18.52 32.54 43.10
N LYS A 11 -18.57 33.84 42.77
CA LYS A 11 -18.48 34.32 41.39
C LYS A 11 -17.14 33.95 40.73
N SER A 12 -16.03 34.10 41.44
CA SER A 12 -14.70 33.68 40.94
C SER A 12 -14.60 32.18 40.76
N ARG A 13 -15.18 31.38 41.67
CA ARG A 13 -15.22 29.92 41.54
C ARG A 13 -16.04 29.49 40.33
N LEU A 14 -17.20 30.11 40.12
CA LEU A 14 -18.05 29.83 38.96
C LEU A 14 -17.35 30.19 37.65
N LEU A 15 -16.68 31.35 37.57
CA LEU A 15 -15.87 31.73 36.41
C LEU A 15 -14.75 30.71 36.12
N ILE A 16 -14.00 30.30 37.14
CA ILE A 16 -12.93 29.31 37.00
C ILE A 16 -13.48 27.96 36.55
N TRP A 17 -14.60 27.52 37.13
CA TRP A 17 -15.29 26.30 36.70
C TRP A 17 -15.74 26.37 35.24
N SER A 18 -16.33 27.49 34.82
CA SER A 18 -16.72 27.70 33.41
C SER A 18 -15.51 27.67 32.48
N ILE A 19 -14.38 28.26 32.88
CA ILE A 19 -13.12 28.20 32.11
C ILE A 19 -12.63 26.76 32.00
N TYR A 20 -12.61 25.98 33.09
CA TYR A 20 -12.17 24.59 33.05
C TYR A 20 -13.09 23.70 32.21
N ILE A 21 -14.41 23.92 32.27
CA ILE A 21 -15.38 23.20 31.43
C ILE A 21 -15.13 23.53 29.96
N LEU A 22 -14.99 24.80 29.60
CA LEU A 22 -14.70 25.22 28.23
C LEU A 22 -13.36 24.66 27.72
N LEU A 23 -12.30 24.70 28.53
CA LEU A 23 -11.01 24.13 28.18
C LEU A 23 -11.09 22.61 28.02
N SER A 24 -11.79 21.91 28.91
CA SER A 24 -11.97 20.46 28.82
C SER A 24 -12.77 20.07 27.58
N ALA A 25 -13.84 20.81 27.27
CA ALA A 25 -14.60 20.62 26.03
C ALA A 25 -13.71 20.84 24.79
N GLY A 26 -12.89 21.90 24.80
CA GLY A 26 -11.90 22.17 23.74
C GLY A 26 -10.86 21.06 23.58
N VAL A 27 -10.39 20.47 24.68
CA VAL A 27 -9.49 19.31 24.63
C VAL A 27 -10.19 18.12 24.00
N VAL A 28 -11.43 17.80 24.40
CA VAL A 28 -12.18 16.67 23.83
C VAL A 28 -12.43 16.84 22.33
N THR A 29 -12.78 18.05 21.88
CA THR A 29 -13.01 18.33 20.45
C THR A 29 -11.76 18.27 19.60
N MET A 30 -10.56 18.41 20.17
CA MET A 30 -9.28 18.24 19.47
C MET A 30 -8.73 16.81 19.55
N VAL A 31 -8.83 16.17 20.72
CA VAL A 31 -8.29 14.82 20.96
C VAL A 31 -9.08 13.77 20.20
N TYR A 32 -10.41 13.87 20.14
CA TYR A 32 -11.22 12.86 19.46
C TYR A 32 -10.91 12.74 17.94
N PRO A 33 -10.88 13.83 17.15
CA PRO A 33 -10.45 13.75 15.75
C PRO A 33 -9.01 13.25 15.58
N PHE A 34 -8.10 13.62 16.48
CA PHE A 34 -6.73 13.11 16.46
C PHE A 34 -6.66 11.59 16.68
N LEU A 35 -7.44 11.07 17.64
CA LEU A 35 -7.55 9.64 17.89
C LEU A 35 -8.18 8.90 16.70
N LEU A 36 -9.17 9.50 16.04
CA LEU A 36 -9.73 8.96 14.81
C LEU A 36 -8.71 8.95 13.66
N MET A 37 -7.89 9.99 13.53
CA MET A 37 -6.79 10.02 12.57
C MET A 37 -5.74 8.95 12.87
N LEU A 38 -5.38 8.75 14.14
CA LEU A 38 -4.49 7.70 14.59
C LEU A 38 -5.03 6.31 14.24
N SER A 39 -6.31 6.06 14.53
CA SER A 39 -7.00 4.84 14.10
C SER A 39 -6.99 4.68 12.57
N GLY A 40 -7.37 5.76 11.86
CA GLY A 40 -7.42 5.85 10.40
C GLY A 40 -6.11 5.49 9.73
N SER A 41 -4.99 5.88 10.33
CA SER A 41 -3.65 5.61 9.82
C SER A 41 -3.29 4.12 9.75
N THR A 42 -4.02 3.25 10.44
CA THR A 42 -3.78 1.80 10.46
C THR A 42 -4.75 1.02 9.57
N LYS A 43 -5.65 1.73 8.87
CA LYS A 43 -6.70 1.14 8.05
C LYS A 43 -6.22 0.80 6.64
N THR A 44 -6.98 -0.11 6.05
CA THR A 44 -6.95 -0.66 4.69
C THR A 44 -8.16 -0.14 3.91
N SER A 45 -8.28 -0.52 2.64
CA SER A 45 -9.55 -0.35 1.91
C SER A 45 -10.74 -1.04 2.59
N LEU A 46 -10.53 -2.20 3.22
CA LEU A 46 -11.58 -2.98 3.89
C LEU A 46 -12.30 -2.21 4.99
N ASP A 47 -11.54 -1.56 5.88
CA ASP A 47 -12.03 -0.93 7.10
C ASP A 47 -12.02 0.61 7.03
N ALA A 48 -11.73 1.20 5.86
CA ALA A 48 -11.65 2.65 5.65
C ALA A 48 -12.92 3.42 6.06
N ALA A 49 -14.09 2.79 5.91
CA ALA A 49 -15.38 3.39 6.27
C ALA A 49 -15.67 3.38 7.77
N GLU A 50 -14.93 2.61 8.57
CA GLU A 50 -15.15 2.54 10.02
C GLU A 50 -14.73 3.84 10.70
N VAL A 51 -15.56 4.40 11.58
CA VAL A 51 -15.24 5.61 12.36
C VAL A 51 -15.12 5.23 13.84
N THR A 52 -14.07 4.49 14.17
CA THR A 52 -13.79 3.97 15.51
C THR A 52 -12.44 4.45 16.01
N VAL A 53 -12.34 4.80 17.30
CA VAL A 53 -11.08 5.22 17.94
C VAL A 53 -10.11 4.05 18.09
N VAL A 54 -10.63 2.86 18.44
CA VAL A 54 -9.84 1.63 18.48
C VAL A 54 -10.20 0.81 17.24
N PRO A 55 -9.27 0.58 16.30
CA PRO A 55 -9.51 -0.27 15.15
C PRO A 55 -10.00 -1.67 15.56
N ARG A 56 -11.07 -2.16 14.93
CA ARG A 56 -11.70 -3.43 15.32
C ARG A 56 -10.75 -4.62 15.21
N TYR A 57 -9.85 -4.63 14.22
CA TYR A 57 -8.88 -5.71 14.04
C TYR A 57 -7.91 -5.88 15.22
N LEU A 58 -7.76 -4.89 16.11
CA LEU A 58 -6.91 -5.02 17.30
C LEU A 58 -7.59 -5.85 18.39
N VAL A 59 -8.92 -5.79 18.48
CA VAL A 59 -9.72 -6.33 19.58
C VAL A 59 -10.63 -7.49 19.19
N ASN A 60 -11.00 -7.58 17.91
CA ASN A 60 -11.93 -8.57 17.38
C ASN A 60 -11.22 -9.49 16.38
N GLU A 61 -11.21 -10.79 16.67
CA GLU A 61 -10.54 -11.81 15.84
C GLU A 61 -11.14 -11.91 14.45
N THR A 62 -12.47 -11.87 14.31
CA THR A 62 -13.15 -11.88 13.00
C THR A 62 -12.71 -10.70 12.16
N ALA A 63 -12.66 -9.49 12.71
CA ALA A 63 -12.19 -8.31 11.99
C ALA A 63 -10.73 -8.43 11.56
N LEU A 64 -9.86 -9.02 12.39
CA LEU A 64 -8.48 -9.30 12.03
C LEU A 64 -8.36 -10.36 10.95
N TYR A 65 -9.18 -11.41 11.01
CA TYR A 65 -9.23 -12.48 10.01
C TYR A 65 -9.67 -11.94 8.65
N GLN A 66 -10.72 -11.13 8.60
CA GLN A 66 -11.19 -10.49 7.36
C GLN A 66 -10.12 -9.59 6.74
N LYS A 67 -9.39 -8.84 7.58
CA LYS A 67 -8.26 -8.00 7.16
C LYS A 67 -7.05 -8.82 6.70
N TYR A 68 -6.82 -9.96 7.33
CA TYR A 68 -5.85 -10.95 6.88
C TYR A 68 -6.20 -11.47 5.48
N LEU A 69 -7.45 -11.88 5.25
CA LEU A 69 -7.92 -12.36 3.94
C LEU A 69 -7.76 -11.31 2.84
N GLU A 70 -8.08 -10.04 3.14
CA GLU A 70 -7.87 -8.94 2.19
C GLU A 70 -6.41 -8.87 1.71
N GLY A 71 -5.44 -8.89 2.64
CA GLY A 71 -4.02 -8.89 2.29
C GLY A 71 -3.55 -10.19 1.65
N PHE A 72 -4.05 -11.33 2.13
CA PHE A 72 -3.68 -12.66 1.66
C PHE A 72 -4.09 -12.88 0.20
N PHE A 73 -5.27 -12.41 -0.20
CA PHE A 73 -5.77 -12.50 -1.57
C PHE A 73 -5.49 -11.24 -2.41
N ASN A 74 -4.54 -10.40 -2.01
CA ASN A 74 -4.11 -9.21 -2.76
C ASN A 74 -5.27 -8.27 -3.13
N GLU A 75 -6.21 -8.07 -2.21
CA GLU A 75 -7.45 -7.29 -2.35
C GLU A 75 -8.40 -7.78 -3.46
N ARG A 76 -8.23 -9.02 -3.96
CA ARG A 76 -9.08 -9.63 -4.97
C ARG A 76 -10.07 -10.62 -4.35
N SER A 77 -11.29 -10.17 -4.08
CA SER A 77 -12.35 -11.03 -3.52
C SER A 77 -12.65 -12.26 -4.38
N VAL A 78 -12.59 -12.13 -5.71
CA VAL A 78 -12.82 -13.25 -6.65
C VAL A 78 -11.79 -14.38 -6.45
N ALA A 79 -10.54 -14.04 -6.11
CA ALA A 79 -9.51 -15.06 -5.84
C ALA A 79 -9.83 -15.85 -4.57
N MET A 80 -10.29 -15.16 -3.52
CA MET A 80 -10.76 -15.79 -2.27
C MET A 80 -12.00 -16.64 -2.51
N GLN A 81 -12.99 -16.11 -3.24
CA GLN A 81 -14.22 -16.82 -3.58
C GLN A 81 -13.93 -18.14 -4.28
N ASN A 82 -13.02 -18.13 -5.27
CA ASN A 82 -12.58 -19.34 -5.94
C ASN A 82 -11.86 -20.28 -4.98
N ALA A 83 -10.84 -19.81 -4.26
CA ALA A 83 -10.03 -20.67 -3.39
C ALA A 83 -10.82 -21.33 -2.25
N TYR A 84 -11.88 -20.69 -1.75
CA TYR A 84 -12.68 -21.17 -0.61
C TYR A 84 -14.06 -21.72 -1.01
N GLY A 85 -14.43 -21.70 -2.29
CA GLY A 85 -15.75 -22.13 -2.72
C GLY A 85 -16.89 -21.24 -2.23
N LEU A 86 -16.63 -19.93 -2.09
CA LEU A 86 -17.61 -18.96 -1.59
C LEU A 86 -18.32 -18.25 -2.75
N TRP A 87 -19.59 -17.94 -2.57
CA TRP A 87 -20.43 -17.28 -3.57
C TRP A 87 -20.69 -15.84 -3.19
N ASP A 88 -20.36 -14.91 -4.09
CA ASP A 88 -20.70 -13.48 -3.99
C ASP A 88 -20.23 -12.82 -2.67
N ALA A 89 -19.25 -13.45 -1.99
CA ALA A 89 -18.77 -13.05 -0.68
C ALA A 89 -17.69 -11.96 -0.78
N THR A 90 -17.91 -10.86 -0.08
CA THR A 90 -16.87 -9.87 0.21
C THR A 90 -16.02 -10.33 1.40
N PHE A 91 -14.82 -9.78 1.55
CA PHE A 91 -13.95 -10.08 2.70
C PHE A 91 -14.67 -9.83 4.05
N LEU A 92 -15.51 -8.80 4.16
CA LEU A 92 -16.27 -8.47 5.38
C LEU A 92 -17.36 -9.50 5.74
N GLN A 93 -17.74 -10.36 4.80
CA GLN A 93 -18.78 -11.38 5.00
C GLN A 93 -18.20 -12.74 5.36
N VAL A 94 -16.87 -12.91 5.31
CA VAL A 94 -16.23 -14.18 5.64
C VAL A 94 -15.96 -14.25 7.14
N ASN A 95 -16.47 -15.30 7.77
CA ASN A 95 -16.22 -15.61 9.17
C ASN A 95 -15.11 -16.66 9.31
N PRO A 96 -14.39 -16.69 10.44
CA PRO A 96 -13.56 -17.82 10.83
C PRO A 96 -14.31 -19.15 10.68
N PRO A 97 -13.68 -20.20 10.14
CA PRO A 97 -14.31 -21.52 10.08
C PRO A 97 -14.58 -22.05 11.50
N GLU A 98 -15.79 -22.56 11.72
CA GLU A 98 -16.21 -23.06 13.05
C GLU A 98 -15.52 -24.38 13.44
N LYS A 99 -15.15 -25.19 12.44
CA LYS A 99 -14.52 -26.51 12.62
C LYS A 99 -13.37 -26.68 11.64
N SER A 100 -12.32 -27.35 12.10
CA SER A 100 -11.24 -27.85 11.24
C SER A 100 -11.78 -28.91 10.27
N SER A 101 -11.19 -28.99 9.08
CA SER A 101 -11.54 -30.06 8.14
C SER A 101 -10.82 -31.35 8.52
N PRO A 102 -11.46 -32.53 8.40
CA PRO A 102 -10.78 -33.81 8.57
C PRO A 102 -9.64 -34.02 7.55
N LEU A 103 -9.63 -33.24 6.46
CA LEU A 103 -8.60 -33.27 5.42
C LEU A 103 -7.40 -32.35 5.70
N ASP A 104 -7.40 -31.56 6.79
CA ASP A 104 -6.35 -30.56 7.07
C ASP A 104 -4.94 -31.16 7.12
N ALA A 105 -4.79 -32.31 7.79
CA ALA A 105 -3.50 -33.00 7.91
C ALA A 105 -3.01 -33.53 6.56
N ASP A 106 -3.93 -34.06 5.75
CA ASP A 106 -3.64 -34.56 4.42
C ASP A 106 -3.21 -33.44 3.48
N TRP A 107 -3.88 -32.30 3.54
CA TRP A 107 -3.54 -31.12 2.75
C TRP A 107 -2.15 -30.57 3.10
N ARG A 108 -1.82 -30.45 4.38
CA ARG A 108 -0.49 -30.00 4.83
C ARG A 108 0.63 -30.92 4.33
N LEU A 109 0.42 -32.24 4.39
CA LEU A 109 1.39 -33.22 3.88
C LEU A 109 1.52 -33.15 2.35
N PHE A 110 0.41 -33.03 1.63
CA PHE A 110 0.38 -32.90 0.18
C PHE A 110 1.17 -31.68 -0.29
N VAL A 111 0.87 -30.50 0.27
CA VAL A 111 1.54 -29.25 -0.10
C VAL A 111 3.03 -29.27 0.28
N ALA A 112 3.38 -29.79 1.47
CA ALA A 112 4.78 -29.90 1.89
C ALA A 112 5.60 -30.82 0.97
N SER A 113 4.99 -31.87 0.42
CA SER A 113 5.66 -32.79 -0.51
C SER A 113 6.01 -32.14 -1.87
N ARG A 114 5.40 -31.00 -2.19
CA ARG A 114 5.49 -30.32 -3.50
C ARG A 114 6.15 -28.95 -3.47
N GLU A 115 6.62 -28.49 -2.32
CA GLU A 115 7.10 -27.12 -2.10
C GLU A 115 8.05 -26.56 -3.17
N LYS A 116 8.97 -27.41 -3.70
CA LYS A 116 10.01 -27.04 -4.67
C LYS A 116 9.71 -27.36 -6.14
N SER A 117 8.68 -28.15 -6.41
CA SER A 117 8.34 -28.64 -7.77
C SER A 117 6.92 -28.26 -8.20
N GLU A 118 6.29 -27.34 -7.47
CA GLU A 118 4.93 -26.91 -7.75
C GLU A 118 4.87 -26.11 -9.05
N ASN A 119 3.83 -26.35 -9.84
CA ASN A 119 3.53 -25.50 -10.99
C ASN A 119 3.07 -24.13 -10.47
N VAL A 120 3.78 -23.06 -10.84
CA VAL A 120 3.47 -21.68 -10.40
C VAL A 120 2.07 -21.25 -10.86
N ALA A 121 1.53 -21.87 -11.92
CA ALA A 121 0.17 -21.62 -12.36
C ALA A 121 -0.89 -22.04 -11.33
N TRP A 122 -0.56 -22.90 -10.38
CA TRP A 122 -1.53 -23.47 -9.44
C TRP A 122 -1.85 -22.58 -8.25
N PHE A 123 -1.04 -21.56 -7.97
CA PHE A 123 -1.23 -20.72 -6.80
C PHE A 123 -0.95 -19.25 -7.08
N VAL A 124 -1.49 -18.41 -6.21
CA VAL A 124 -1.16 -16.99 -6.12
C VAL A 124 -0.42 -16.76 -4.81
N LEU A 125 0.68 -16.00 -4.88
CA LEU A 125 1.41 -15.59 -3.68
C LEU A 125 0.67 -14.46 -2.96
N ALA A 126 0.48 -14.62 -1.66
CA ALA A 126 -0.13 -13.63 -0.80
C ALA A 126 0.73 -12.36 -0.63
N TYR A 127 0.10 -11.22 -0.31
CA TYR A 127 0.78 -9.95 -0.03
C TYR A 127 1.77 -9.47 -1.11
N LEU A 128 1.45 -9.72 -2.38
CA LEU A 128 2.24 -9.34 -3.54
C LEU A 128 1.72 -8.06 -4.23
N GLN A 129 0.45 -7.69 -4.02
CA GLN A 129 -0.14 -6.46 -4.59
C GLN A 129 -1.33 -5.93 -3.74
N CYS A 130 -1.54 -4.60 -3.78
CA CYS A 130 -2.71 -3.90 -3.21
C CYS A 130 -3.31 -2.92 -4.23
N PRO A 131 -4.13 -3.38 -5.20
CA PRO A 131 -4.70 -2.52 -6.25
C PRO A 131 -5.71 -1.47 -5.75
N VAL A 132 -6.36 -1.68 -4.61
CA VAL A 132 -7.36 -0.80 -3.98
C VAL A 132 -6.69 0.12 -2.95
N SER A 133 -5.84 -0.41 -2.07
CA SER A 133 -5.03 0.39 -1.13
C SER A 133 -3.85 1.05 -1.85
N LYS A 134 -4.13 2.06 -2.69
CA LYS A 134 -3.13 2.75 -3.52
C LYS A 134 -1.88 3.17 -2.72
N ASN A 135 -0.70 2.95 -3.32
CA ASN A 135 0.64 3.15 -2.75
C ASN A 135 0.99 2.31 -1.51
N ALA A 136 0.09 1.45 -1.01
CA ALA A 136 0.45 0.51 0.03
C ALA A 136 1.38 -0.57 -0.55
N VAL A 137 2.47 -0.87 0.14
CA VAL A 137 3.44 -1.89 -0.29
C VAL A 137 3.28 -3.11 0.60
N PRO A 138 2.64 -4.19 0.11
CA PRO A 138 2.43 -5.36 0.92
C PRO A 138 3.73 -6.13 1.17
N PHE A 139 3.73 -6.97 2.21
CA PHE A 139 4.91 -7.64 2.75
C PHE A 139 5.81 -8.33 1.71
N ASN A 140 5.24 -9.20 0.85
CA ASN A 140 6.03 -9.94 -0.13
C ASN A 140 6.50 -9.04 -1.28
N LEU A 141 5.74 -7.99 -1.65
CA LEU A 141 6.22 -6.98 -2.59
C LEU A 141 7.41 -6.20 -2.04
N ALA A 142 7.34 -5.79 -0.76
CA ALA A 142 8.43 -5.09 -0.09
C ALA A 142 9.70 -5.95 -0.04
N LYS A 143 9.55 -7.25 0.26
CA LYS A 143 10.64 -8.22 0.27
C LYS A 143 11.27 -8.39 -1.12
N LEU A 144 10.46 -8.59 -2.16
CA LEU A 144 10.93 -8.69 -3.55
C LEU A 144 11.70 -7.43 -3.98
N ARG A 145 11.16 -6.23 -3.70
CA ARG A 145 11.85 -4.96 -3.99
C ARG A 145 13.22 -4.89 -3.30
N SER A 146 13.29 -5.31 -2.03
CA SER A 146 14.54 -5.32 -1.27
C SER A 146 15.57 -6.29 -1.85
N GLU A 147 15.15 -7.50 -2.24
CA GLU A 147 16.03 -8.49 -2.87
C GLU A 147 16.55 -7.99 -4.21
N LEU A 148 15.67 -7.48 -5.08
CA LEU A 148 16.08 -6.93 -6.38
C LEU A 148 17.07 -5.77 -6.24
N LEU A 149 16.85 -4.87 -5.28
CA LEU A 149 17.78 -3.76 -5.05
C LEU A 149 19.12 -4.24 -4.51
N LYS A 150 19.13 -5.23 -3.61
CA LYS A 150 20.37 -5.82 -3.08
C LYS A 150 21.17 -6.56 -4.16
N GLU A 151 20.48 -7.28 -5.03
CA GLU A 151 21.10 -8.06 -6.12
C GLU A 151 21.68 -7.18 -7.23
N ASN A 152 21.04 -6.04 -7.53
CA ASN A 152 21.34 -5.26 -8.73
C ASN A 152 21.89 -3.85 -8.43
N GLY A 153 21.81 -3.37 -7.19
CA GLY A 153 22.37 -2.09 -6.74
C GLY A 153 21.57 -0.84 -7.12
N SER A 154 20.97 -0.78 -8.32
CA SER A 154 20.20 0.38 -8.78
C SER A 154 18.96 0.00 -9.60
N ILE A 155 18.02 0.93 -9.76
CA ILE A 155 16.80 0.71 -10.55
C ILE A 155 17.12 0.59 -12.05
N GLU A 156 18.14 1.30 -12.53
CA GLU A 156 18.61 1.23 -13.92
C GLU A 156 19.15 -0.16 -14.24
N ALA A 157 19.91 -0.76 -13.32
CA ALA A 157 20.41 -2.13 -13.47
C ALA A 157 19.27 -3.16 -13.46
N ILE A 158 18.26 -2.98 -12.58
CA ILE A 158 17.05 -3.82 -12.57
C ILE A 158 16.31 -3.71 -13.91
N ASN A 159 16.05 -2.50 -14.38
CA ASN A 159 15.36 -2.24 -15.64
C ASN A 159 16.08 -2.86 -16.84
N LEU A 160 17.40 -2.72 -16.89
CA LEU A 160 18.22 -3.31 -17.94
C LEU A 160 18.17 -4.84 -17.90
N LYS A 161 18.38 -5.45 -16.72
CA LYS A 161 18.45 -6.90 -16.56
C LYS A 161 17.12 -7.59 -16.82
N TYR A 162 16.03 -7.02 -16.27
CA TYR A 162 14.71 -7.63 -16.31
C TYR A 162 13.81 -7.09 -17.43
N GLN A 163 14.33 -6.21 -18.29
CA GLN A 163 13.61 -5.59 -19.41
C GLN A 163 12.36 -4.83 -18.95
N THR A 164 12.49 -4.06 -17.87
CA THR A 164 11.42 -3.22 -17.31
C THR A 164 11.73 -1.74 -17.47
N SER A 165 10.73 -0.88 -17.22
CA SER A 165 10.85 0.58 -17.36
C SER A 165 10.32 1.32 -16.12
N PHE A 166 10.61 0.79 -14.93
CA PHE A 166 10.16 1.41 -13.69
C PHE A 166 10.94 2.71 -13.43
N PRO A 167 10.27 3.84 -13.16
CA PRO A 167 10.96 5.13 -12.98
C PRO A 167 11.75 5.20 -11.67
N ASN A 168 11.38 4.41 -10.66
CA ASN A 168 12.07 4.29 -9.38
C ASN A 168 11.62 3.01 -8.65
N VAL A 169 12.31 2.65 -7.56
CA VAL A 169 12.02 1.45 -6.75
C VAL A 169 10.61 1.49 -6.14
N SER A 170 10.10 2.68 -5.80
CA SER A 170 8.76 2.82 -5.20
C SER A 170 7.63 2.60 -6.21
N ALA A 171 7.89 2.81 -7.50
CA ALA A 171 6.94 2.60 -8.60
C ALA A 171 6.88 1.14 -9.08
N PHE A 172 7.67 0.26 -8.48
CA PHE A 172 7.72 -1.15 -8.82
C PHE A 172 6.39 -1.85 -8.50
N TYR A 173 5.74 -2.48 -9.47
CA TYR A 173 4.52 -3.24 -9.21
C TYR A 173 4.62 -4.63 -9.84
N VAL A 174 3.89 -5.57 -9.24
CA VAL A 174 3.70 -6.91 -9.76
C VAL A 174 2.21 -7.09 -9.99
N VAL A 175 1.85 -7.60 -11.16
CA VAL A 175 0.50 -8.08 -11.43
C VAL A 175 0.55 -9.59 -11.27
N PRO A 176 -0.05 -10.17 -10.22
CA PRO A 176 -0.13 -11.61 -10.10
C PRO A 176 -0.92 -12.14 -11.30
N ALA A 177 -0.32 -13.10 -11.99
CA ALA A 177 -0.94 -13.85 -13.07
C ALA A 177 -2.26 -14.48 -12.58
N ASN A 178 -3.35 -14.29 -13.33
CA ASN A 178 -4.60 -15.01 -13.08
C ASN A 178 -4.71 -16.17 -14.06
N PHE A 179 -4.12 -17.30 -13.68
CA PHE A 179 -4.05 -18.46 -14.55
C PHE A 179 -5.40 -19.18 -14.72
N LEU A 180 -6.49 -18.80 -14.07
CA LEU A 180 -7.76 -19.52 -14.27
C LEU A 180 -8.32 -19.34 -15.69
N ASN A 181 -8.23 -18.12 -16.23
CA ASN A 181 -8.85 -17.77 -17.50
C ASN A 181 -7.94 -18.06 -18.70
N ARG A 182 -8.50 -18.63 -19.77
CA ARG A 182 -7.79 -19.02 -21.01
C ARG A 182 -7.01 -17.90 -21.68
N PHE A 183 -7.59 -16.71 -21.76
CA PHE A 183 -6.99 -15.59 -22.49
C PHE A 183 -5.94 -14.82 -21.68
N VAL A 184 -5.64 -15.23 -20.45
CA VAL A 184 -4.54 -14.64 -19.69
C VAL A 184 -3.23 -15.28 -20.17
N THR A 185 -2.58 -14.58 -21.10
CA THR A 185 -1.25 -14.90 -21.61
C THR A 185 -0.25 -13.91 -21.02
N ASP A 186 0.40 -14.28 -19.93
CA ASP A 186 1.60 -13.54 -19.52
C ASP A 186 2.72 -13.86 -20.51
N ALA A 187 3.23 -12.81 -21.14
CA ALA A 187 4.49 -12.89 -21.88
C ALA A 187 5.56 -13.28 -20.86
N ALA A 188 6.27 -14.38 -21.13
CA ALA A 188 7.38 -14.81 -20.29
C ALA A 188 8.51 -13.80 -20.44
N THR A 189 8.51 -12.79 -19.57
CA THR A 189 9.56 -11.78 -19.49
C THR A 189 10.58 -12.25 -18.46
N PRO A 190 11.86 -11.81 -18.55
CA PRO A 190 12.83 -12.08 -17.48
C PRO A 190 12.33 -11.60 -16.12
N PHE A 191 11.54 -10.52 -16.09
CA PHE A 191 10.91 -10.02 -14.88
C PHE A 191 9.86 -10.98 -14.30
N SER A 192 8.93 -11.48 -15.12
CA SER A 192 7.91 -12.41 -14.65
C SER A 192 8.53 -13.72 -14.16
N GLN A 193 9.57 -14.23 -14.84
CA GLN A 193 10.34 -15.40 -14.38
C GLN A 193 10.96 -15.16 -12.99
N ARG A 194 11.59 -13.99 -12.76
CA ARG A 194 12.14 -13.65 -11.43
C ARG A 194 11.08 -13.55 -10.34
N VAL A 195 9.85 -13.13 -10.68
CA VAL A 195 8.69 -13.12 -9.77
C VAL A 195 8.21 -14.53 -9.47
N GLU A 196 8.19 -15.42 -10.46
CA GLU A 196 7.85 -16.84 -10.29
C GLU A 196 8.88 -17.53 -9.37
N GLU A 197 10.18 -17.33 -9.60
CA GLU A 197 11.26 -17.80 -8.74
C GLU A 197 11.11 -17.30 -7.29
N PHE A 198 10.82 -16.00 -7.14
CA PHE A 198 10.54 -15.41 -5.82
C PHE A 198 9.36 -16.11 -5.14
N SER A 199 8.28 -16.36 -5.89
CA SER A 199 7.06 -16.97 -5.37
C SER A 199 7.29 -18.41 -4.91
N LEU A 200 8.10 -19.18 -5.66
CA LEU A 200 8.52 -20.53 -5.29
C LEU A 200 9.47 -20.55 -4.08
N SER A 201 10.25 -19.49 -3.86
CA SER A 201 11.12 -19.37 -2.68
C SER A 201 10.38 -19.01 -1.38
N GLN A 202 9.12 -18.53 -1.47
CA GLN A 202 8.32 -18.22 -0.29
C GLN A 202 7.69 -19.48 0.32
N PRO A 203 7.47 -19.50 1.66
CA PRO A 203 6.85 -20.64 2.32
C PRO A 203 5.46 -20.94 1.76
N VAL A 204 5.11 -22.22 1.69
CA VAL A 204 3.82 -22.69 1.18
C VAL A 204 2.60 -22.14 1.90
N THR A 205 2.74 -21.73 3.17
CA THR A 205 1.66 -21.10 3.96
C THR A 205 1.20 -19.75 3.41
N TRP A 206 2.00 -19.11 2.55
CA TRP A 206 1.65 -17.86 1.87
C TRP A 206 1.05 -18.07 0.48
N ARG A 207 0.75 -19.32 0.09
CA ARG A 207 0.22 -19.66 -1.22
C ARG A 207 -1.29 -19.89 -1.13
N ALA A 208 -2.03 -19.20 -1.98
CA ALA A 208 -3.44 -19.45 -2.21
C ALA A 208 -3.60 -20.33 -3.46
N TYR A 209 -4.00 -21.59 -3.31
CA TYR A 209 -4.15 -22.49 -4.44
C TYR A 209 -5.49 -22.28 -5.15
N LEU A 210 -5.45 -22.27 -6.47
CA LEU A 210 -6.59 -22.00 -7.34
C LEU A 210 -7.48 -23.24 -7.48
N ASP A 211 -8.76 -23.11 -7.13
CA ASP A 211 -9.74 -24.21 -7.20
C ASP A 211 -10.46 -24.22 -8.57
N LEU A 212 -10.12 -25.19 -9.41
CA LEU A 212 -10.74 -25.38 -10.72
C LEU A 212 -12.18 -25.90 -10.60
N SER A 213 -12.48 -26.67 -9.56
CA SER A 213 -13.83 -27.17 -9.29
C SER A 213 -14.78 -26.01 -9.01
N ASN A 214 -14.38 -25.03 -8.20
CA ASN A 214 -15.20 -23.85 -7.98
C ASN A 214 -15.26 -22.91 -9.19
N PHE A 215 -14.16 -22.81 -9.95
CA PHE A 215 -14.15 -22.03 -11.19
C PHE A 215 -15.13 -22.62 -12.23
N PHE A 216 -15.17 -23.95 -12.39
CA PHE A 216 -16.13 -24.63 -13.25
C PHE A 216 -17.58 -24.42 -12.79
N ARG A 217 -17.85 -24.53 -11.49
CA ARG A 217 -19.18 -24.24 -10.93
C ARG A 217 -19.60 -22.79 -11.16
N SER A 218 -18.67 -21.85 -11.08
CA SER A 218 -18.91 -20.43 -11.41
C SER A 218 -19.25 -20.24 -12.89
N TYR A 219 -18.57 -20.97 -13.78
CA TYR A 219 -18.91 -21.01 -15.21
C TYR A 219 -20.33 -21.55 -15.44
N LEU A 220 -20.68 -22.68 -14.82
CA LEU A 220 -22.03 -23.26 -14.93
C LEU A 220 -23.13 -22.32 -14.40
N ARG A 221 -22.88 -21.57 -13.31
CA ARG A 221 -23.80 -20.53 -12.82
C ARG A 221 -24.05 -19.43 -13.85
N GLY A 222 -23.04 -19.10 -14.65
CA GLY A 222 -23.16 -18.12 -15.73
C GLY A 222 -24.01 -18.65 -16.88
N GLU A 223 -23.79 -19.91 -17.29
CA GLU A 223 -24.44 -20.51 -18.47
C GLU A 223 -25.87 -21.00 -18.21
N HIS A 224 -26.12 -21.61 -17.04
CA HIS A 224 -27.39 -22.30 -16.75
C HIS A 224 -28.27 -21.55 -15.75
N GLY A 225 -27.93 -20.30 -15.43
CA GLY A 225 -28.62 -19.49 -14.42
C GLY A 225 -28.00 -19.61 -13.03
N GLY A 226 -28.28 -18.62 -12.18
CA GLY A 226 -27.58 -18.47 -10.90
C GLY A 226 -27.97 -19.49 -9.82
N ALA A 227 -29.13 -20.15 -9.95
CA ALA A 227 -29.68 -21.10 -8.99
C ALA A 227 -29.42 -22.57 -9.42
N ILE A 228 -29.22 -23.46 -8.46
CA ILE A 228 -28.90 -24.87 -8.73
C ILE A 228 -30.08 -25.61 -9.38
N GLU A 229 -31.31 -25.17 -9.08
CA GLU A 229 -32.55 -25.68 -9.65
C GLU A 229 -32.63 -25.45 -11.16
N ASP A 230 -32.04 -24.36 -11.67
CA ASP A 230 -32.02 -24.05 -13.10
C ASP A 230 -31.09 -25.00 -13.85
N LEU A 231 -29.90 -25.27 -13.30
CA LEU A 231 -28.98 -26.30 -13.81
C LEU A 231 -29.65 -27.70 -13.79
N ASN A 232 -30.28 -28.06 -12.69
CA ASN A 232 -30.98 -29.34 -12.55
C ASN A 232 -32.08 -29.50 -13.61
N ARG A 233 -32.84 -28.43 -13.88
CA ARG A 233 -33.89 -28.41 -14.91
C ARG A 233 -33.32 -28.50 -16.31
N ALA A 234 -32.23 -27.77 -16.60
CA ALA A 234 -31.60 -27.72 -17.91
C ALA A 234 -30.95 -29.05 -18.30
N LEU A 235 -30.27 -29.72 -17.34
CA LEU A 235 -29.44 -30.89 -17.61
C LEU A 235 -30.05 -32.20 -17.10
N GLY A 236 -31.26 -32.16 -16.51
CA GLY A 236 -31.92 -33.33 -15.92
C GLY A 236 -31.16 -33.91 -14.71
N THR A 237 -30.40 -33.08 -14.00
CA THR A 237 -29.61 -33.47 -12.82
C THR A 237 -30.39 -33.25 -11.52
N ARG A 238 -29.83 -33.69 -10.38
CA ARG A 238 -30.48 -33.65 -9.06
C ARG A 238 -29.52 -33.25 -7.94
N PHE A 239 -28.69 -32.23 -8.18
CA PHE A 239 -27.77 -31.72 -7.18
C PHE A 239 -28.52 -30.89 -6.12
N SER A 240 -28.18 -31.05 -4.85
CA SER A 240 -28.80 -30.29 -3.75
C SER A 240 -28.20 -28.90 -3.58
N SER A 241 -26.93 -28.73 -3.96
CA SER A 241 -26.21 -27.46 -3.92
C SER A 241 -25.15 -27.39 -5.02
N TRP A 242 -24.63 -26.18 -5.27
CA TRP A 242 -23.47 -26.00 -6.15
C TRP A 242 -22.22 -26.78 -5.66
N GLY A 243 -22.12 -27.05 -4.36
CA GLY A 243 -21.03 -27.85 -3.77
C GLY A 243 -21.06 -29.33 -4.20
N ASP A 244 -22.22 -29.84 -4.62
CA ASP A 244 -22.42 -31.23 -5.01
C ASP A 244 -22.16 -31.48 -6.49
N VAL A 245 -21.95 -30.43 -7.29
CA VAL A 245 -21.64 -30.55 -8.71
C VAL A 245 -20.18 -31.01 -8.86
N PRO A 246 -19.92 -32.22 -9.39
CA PRO A 246 -18.56 -32.75 -9.49
C PRO A 246 -17.83 -32.11 -10.67
N LEU A 247 -16.51 -31.97 -10.51
CA LEU A 247 -15.58 -31.80 -11.63
C LEU A 247 -14.53 -32.90 -11.57
N GLU A 248 -14.56 -33.79 -12.56
CA GLU A 248 -13.59 -34.88 -12.72
C GLU A 248 -12.51 -34.50 -13.75
N PRO A 249 -11.30 -35.07 -13.67
CA PRO A 249 -10.18 -34.67 -14.52
C PRO A 249 -10.34 -35.09 -15.98
N SER A 250 -11.26 -36.01 -16.31
CA SER A 250 -11.47 -36.50 -17.68
C SER A 250 -12.95 -36.49 -18.07
N ALA A 251 -13.24 -36.27 -19.35
CA ALA A 251 -14.61 -36.28 -19.86
C ALA A 251 -15.32 -37.64 -19.70
N ALA A 252 -14.56 -38.74 -19.65
CA ALA A 252 -15.09 -40.08 -19.46
C ALA A 252 -15.71 -40.26 -18.06
N GLU A 253 -15.09 -39.64 -17.05
CA GLU A 253 -15.52 -39.69 -15.65
C GLU A 253 -16.66 -38.69 -15.34
N MET A 254 -16.88 -37.69 -16.21
CA MET A 254 -17.92 -36.69 -16.01
C MET A 254 -19.34 -37.29 -16.15
N PRO A 255 -20.31 -36.85 -15.31
CA PRO A 255 -21.71 -37.21 -15.47
C PRO A 255 -22.23 -36.88 -16.88
N PRO A 256 -23.06 -37.73 -17.51
CA PRO A 256 -23.48 -37.55 -18.90
C PRO A 256 -24.07 -36.16 -19.20
N GLY A 257 -24.88 -35.61 -18.29
CA GLY A 257 -25.49 -34.29 -18.45
C GLY A 257 -24.51 -33.11 -18.46
N LEU A 258 -23.31 -33.28 -17.88
CA LEU A 258 -22.30 -32.22 -17.76
C LEU A 258 -21.17 -32.32 -18.81
N ARG A 259 -21.14 -33.39 -19.63
CA ARG A 259 -20.03 -33.63 -20.57
C ARG A 259 -19.87 -32.53 -21.61
N LYS A 260 -20.97 -31.96 -22.09
CA LYS A 260 -20.94 -30.85 -23.06
C LYS A 260 -20.36 -29.58 -22.44
N ASP A 261 -20.80 -29.22 -21.24
CA ASP A 261 -20.28 -28.06 -20.51
C ASP A 261 -18.81 -28.25 -20.12
N TYR A 262 -18.42 -29.47 -19.74
CA TYR A 262 -17.03 -29.83 -19.50
C TYR A 262 -16.17 -29.60 -20.74
N GLU A 263 -16.62 -30.06 -21.92
CA GLU A 263 -15.88 -29.85 -23.17
C GLU A 263 -15.71 -28.37 -23.49
N VAL A 264 -16.78 -27.58 -23.39
CA VAL A 264 -16.72 -26.12 -23.61
C VAL A 264 -15.77 -25.47 -22.60
N PHE A 265 -15.85 -25.86 -21.32
CA PHE A 265 -15.00 -25.33 -20.28
C PHE A 265 -13.51 -25.62 -20.54
N VAL A 266 -13.16 -26.86 -20.85
CA VAL A 266 -11.78 -27.28 -21.15
C VAL A 266 -11.24 -26.58 -22.40
N ARG A 267 -12.04 -26.46 -23.45
CA ARG A 267 -11.60 -25.90 -24.73
C ARG A 267 -11.57 -24.37 -24.76
N ASN A 268 -12.49 -23.71 -24.07
CA ASN A 268 -12.74 -22.28 -24.28
C ASN A 268 -12.58 -21.42 -23.01
N VAL A 269 -12.63 -22.00 -21.81
CA VAL A 269 -12.70 -21.24 -20.55
C VAL A 269 -11.43 -21.36 -19.73
N VAL A 270 -11.01 -22.59 -19.41
CA VAL A 270 -9.85 -22.84 -18.55
C VAL A 270 -8.54 -22.57 -19.28
N ASN A 271 -7.56 -22.06 -18.55
CA ASN A 271 -6.24 -21.84 -19.09
C ASN A 271 -5.52 -23.14 -19.46
N PRO A 272 -4.85 -23.18 -20.63
CA PRO A 272 -4.09 -24.35 -21.04
C PRO A 272 -2.97 -24.75 -20.06
N ALA A 273 -2.55 -23.87 -19.14
CA ALA A 273 -1.63 -24.20 -18.04
C ALA A 273 -2.19 -25.26 -17.06
N PHE A 274 -3.51 -25.46 -17.05
CA PHE A 274 -4.21 -26.48 -16.26
C PHE A 274 -4.62 -27.70 -17.11
N LEU A 275 -4.06 -27.86 -18.30
CA LEU A 275 -4.38 -28.97 -19.19
C LEU A 275 -3.19 -29.92 -19.33
N GLN A 276 -3.50 -31.21 -19.37
CA GLN A 276 -2.58 -32.27 -19.72
C GLN A 276 -3.18 -33.08 -20.87
N VAL A 277 -2.37 -33.39 -21.87
CA VAL A 277 -2.79 -34.20 -23.01
C VAL A 277 -2.21 -35.60 -22.88
N ASP A 278 -3.01 -36.60 -23.26
CA ASP A 278 -2.62 -38.01 -23.25
C ASP A 278 -1.33 -38.22 -24.09
N PRO A 279 -0.31 -38.94 -23.57
CA PRO A 279 0.88 -39.29 -24.33
C PRO A 279 0.58 -39.94 -25.69
N GLY A 280 -0.53 -40.67 -25.82
CA GLY A 280 -1.00 -41.29 -27.05
C GLY A 280 -1.34 -40.28 -28.16
N ALA A 281 -1.46 -38.98 -27.86
CA ALA A 281 -1.67 -37.92 -28.84
C ALA A 281 -0.37 -37.48 -29.55
N ALA A 282 0.80 -38.05 -29.21
CA ALA A 282 2.08 -37.70 -29.83
C ALA A 282 2.07 -37.77 -31.37
N PRO A 283 1.51 -38.80 -32.04
CA PRO A 283 1.43 -38.83 -33.50
C PRO A 283 0.58 -37.69 -34.08
N ALA A 284 -0.50 -37.32 -33.40
CA ALA A 284 -1.37 -36.20 -33.79
C ALA A 284 -0.63 -34.86 -33.65
N PHE A 285 0.17 -34.68 -32.59
CA PHE A 285 1.03 -33.51 -32.41
C PHE A 285 2.09 -33.40 -33.51
N GLN A 286 2.72 -34.51 -33.88
CA GLN A 286 3.71 -34.54 -34.96
C GLN A 286 3.06 -34.22 -36.31
N ALA A 287 1.84 -34.70 -36.57
CA ALA A 287 1.05 -34.33 -37.75
C ALA A 287 0.71 -32.83 -37.77
N TYR A 288 0.32 -32.26 -36.62
CA TYR A 288 0.12 -30.82 -36.47
C TYR A 288 1.38 -30.02 -36.84
N LEU A 289 2.56 -30.42 -36.34
CA LEU A 289 3.81 -29.76 -36.66
C LEU A 289 4.14 -29.85 -38.16
N ARG A 290 3.92 -31.00 -38.79
CA ARG A 290 4.07 -31.14 -40.26
C ARG A 290 3.18 -30.16 -41.01
N ALA A 291 1.91 -30.03 -40.61
CA ALA A 291 0.99 -29.09 -41.24
C ALA A 291 1.45 -27.63 -41.05
N LYS A 292 1.77 -27.25 -39.81
CA LYS A 292 2.21 -25.88 -39.46
C LYS A 292 3.50 -25.46 -40.16
N TYR A 293 4.47 -26.36 -40.24
CA TYR A 293 5.78 -26.11 -40.82
C TYR A 293 5.91 -26.61 -42.27
N ARG A 294 4.80 -26.96 -42.93
CA ARG A 294 4.75 -27.43 -44.33
C ARG A 294 5.70 -28.59 -44.63
N SER A 295 5.86 -29.49 -43.66
CA SER A 295 6.79 -30.63 -43.70
C SER A 295 8.27 -30.27 -43.88
N ASP A 296 8.65 -29.00 -43.68
CA ASP A 296 10.05 -28.55 -43.74
C ASP A 296 10.74 -28.73 -42.39
N ILE A 297 11.37 -29.91 -42.20
CA ILE A 297 12.11 -30.24 -40.98
C ILE A 297 13.36 -29.37 -40.80
N VAL A 298 13.95 -28.85 -41.88
CA VAL A 298 15.14 -28.00 -41.81
C VAL A 298 14.76 -26.64 -41.23
N ALA A 299 13.66 -26.03 -41.71
CA ALA A 299 13.15 -24.78 -41.16
C ALA A 299 12.69 -24.94 -39.69
N PHE A 300 12.09 -26.08 -39.34
CA PHE A 300 11.75 -26.39 -37.95
C PHE A 300 13.01 -26.44 -37.07
N ASN A 301 14.02 -27.21 -37.47
CA ASN A 301 15.28 -27.35 -36.76
C ASN A 301 16.02 -26.01 -36.57
N GLN A 302 16.05 -25.17 -37.60
CA GLN A 302 16.63 -23.83 -37.52
C GLN A 302 15.93 -22.94 -36.49
N ARG A 303 14.58 -22.98 -36.44
CA ARG A 303 13.80 -22.19 -35.47
C ARG A 303 13.86 -22.75 -34.04
N ARG A 304 14.06 -24.07 -33.90
CA ARG A 304 14.07 -24.78 -32.61
C ARG A 304 15.46 -24.99 -32.03
N GLY A 305 16.51 -24.77 -32.81
CA GLY A 305 17.88 -25.12 -32.42
C GLY A 305 18.08 -26.63 -32.27
N THR A 306 17.33 -27.45 -33.02
CA THR A 306 17.37 -28.91 -32.97
C THR A 306 18.06 -29.50 -34.22
N SER A 307 18.39 -30.79 -34.17
CA SER A 307 19.02 -31.53 -35.27
C SER A 307 18.30 -32.85 -35.56
N LEU A 308 16.97 -32.80 -35.64
CA LEU A 308 16.11 -33.97 -35.85
C LEU A 308 16.09 -34.38 -37.33
N ALA A 309 16.03 -35.69 -37.61
CA ALA A 309 15.95 -36.21 -38.97
C ALA A 309 14.53 -36.13 -39.55
N SER A 310 13.50 -36.22 -38.70
CA SER A 310 12.10 -36.13 -39.11
C SER A 310 11.21 -35.56 -37.99
N PHE A 311 9.96 -35.23 -38.34
CA PHE A 311 8.95 -34.82 -37.34
C PHE A 311 8.54 -35.97 -36.40
N ASP A 312 8.81 -37.24 -36.74
CA ASP A 312 8.50 -38.40 -35.88
C ASP A 312 9.41 -38.48 -34.65
N GLU A 313 10.59 -37.85 -34.71
CA GLU A 313 11.54 -37.76 -33.59
C GLU A 313 11.21 -36.63 -32.62
N VAL A 314 10.22 -35.78 -32.94
CA VAL A 314 9.83 -34.67 -32.07
C VAL A 314 9.14 -35.23 -30.82
N SER A 315 9.76 -34.98 -29.66
CA SER A 315 9.19 -35.30 -28.35
C SER A 315 7.90 -34.51 -28.11
N PHE A 316 6.85 -35.20 -27.67
CA PHE A 316 5.58 -34.58 -27.31
C PHE A 316 5.54 -34.18 -25.84
N PRO A 317 5.47 -32.88 -25.50
CA PRO A 317 5.25 -32.46 -24.12
C PRO A 317 3.78 -32.66 -23.74
N THR A 318 3.51 -33.54 -22.77
CA THR A 318 2.14 -33.82 -22.30
C THR A 318 1.53 -32.66 -21.53
N THR A 319 2.34 -31.74 -21.02
CA THR A 319 1.93 -30.50 -20.35
C THR A 319 2.39 -29.30 -21.15
N ARG A 320 1.68 -28.19 -21.02
CA ARG A 320 2.04 -26.93 -21.67
C ARG A 320 3.47 -26.50 -21.30
N PRO A 321 4.37 -26.26 -22.29
CA PRO A 321 5.66 -25.63 -22.02
C PRO A 321 5.52 -24.21 -21.45
N ALA A 322 6.46 -23.78 -20.62
CA ALA A 322 6.40 -22.48 -19.93
C ALA A 322 6.42 -21.29 -20.91
N ASP A 323 7.26 -21.35 -21.94
CA ASP A 323 7.49 -20.26 -22.89
C ASP A 323 7.96 -20.73 -24.29
N GLY A 324 8.28 -19.75 -25.13
CA GLY A 324 8.84 -19.94 -26.47
C GLY A 324 7.91 -20.60 -27.49
N LEU A 325 8.50 -21.04 -28.60
CA LEU A 325 7.78 -21.72 -29.69
C LEU A 325 7.14 -23.03 -29.22
N GLY A 326 7.66 -23.66 -28.16
CA GLY A 326 7.10 -24.86 -27.52
C GLY A 326 5.67 -24.62 -27.10
N LYS A 327 5.48 -23.56 -26.32
CA LYS A 327 4.18 -23.10 -25.86
C LYS A 327 3.25 -22.75 -27.03
N THR A 328 3.72 -21.98 -28.01
CA THR A 328 2.90 -21.59 -29.17
C THR A 328 2.44 -22.77 -30.01
N ASP A 329 3.30 -23.77 -30.22
CA ASP A 329 2.95 -24.99 -30.94
C ASP A 329 1.95 -25.84 -30.14
N TRP A 330 2.15 -25.94 -28.83
CA TRP A 330 1.26 -26.70 -27.97
C TRP A 330 -0.12 -26.05 -27.84
N ASP A 331 -0.19 -24.73 -27.68
CA ASP A 331 -1.44 -23.98 -27.63
C ASP A 331 -2.20 -24.10 -28.97
N GLY A 332 -1.51 -23.94 -30.10
CA GLY A 332 -2.12 -24.09 -31.41
C GLY A 332 -2.56 -25.53 -31.73
N PHE A 333 -1.86 -26.54 -31.18
CA PHE A 333 -2.30 -27.94 -31.28
C PHE A 333 -3.65 -28.17 -30.58
N LEU A 334 -3.87 -27.53 -29.42
CA LEU A 334 -5.14 -27.63 -28.70
C LEU A 334 -6.32 -26.94 -29.42
N GLU A 335 -6.06 -25.87 -30.17
CA GLU A 335 -7.09 -25.15 -30.95
C GLU A 335 -7.56 -25.95 -32.19
N GLY A 336 -6.78 -26.97 -32.56
CA GLY A 336 -6.97 -27.77 -33.77
C GLY A 336 -6.29 -27.15 -34.99
N TRP A 337 -6.09 -27.96 -36.02
CA TRP A 337 -5.43 -27.54 -37.25
C TRP A 337 -6.13 -28.10 -38.48
N THR A 338 -5.92 -27.46 -39.61
CA THR A 338 -6.40 -27.93 -40.90
C THR A 338 -5.22 -28.49 -41.67
N ASP A 339 -5.37 -29.72 -42.18
CA ASP A 339 -4.46 -30.24 -43.19
C ASP A 339 -4.82 -29.60 -44.54
N GLU A 340 -3.98 -28.70 -45.05
CA GLU A 340 -4.21 -28.00 -46.33
C GLU A 340 -4.30 -28.96 -47.52
N ALA A 341 -3.65 -30.13 -47.47
CA ALA A 341 -3.66 -31.10 -48.55
C ALA A 341 -4.97 -31.92 -48.56
N ALA A 342 -5.57 -32.17 -47.40
CA ALA A 342 -6.79 -32.96 -47.25
C ALA A 342 -8.07 -32.11 -47.05
N GLY A 343 -7.95 -30.83 -46.70
CA GLY A 343 -9.07 -29.94 -46.36
C GLY A 343 -9.80 -30.32 -45.07
N ILE A 344 -9.23 -31.22 -44.25
CA ILE A 344 -9.85 -31.75 -43.03
C ILE A 344 -9.35 -30.96 -41.82
N ARG A 345 -10.28 -30.49 -40.98
CA ARG A 345 -9.96 -29.91 -39.67
C ARG A 345 -9.84 -31.01 -38.62
N HIS A 346 -8.65 -31.14 -38.05
CA HIS A 346 -8.36 -32.02 -36.93
C HIS A 346 -8.53 -31.25 -35.61
N VAL A 347 -9.29 -31.84 -34.70
CA VAL A 347 -9.43 -31.37 -33.31
C VAL A 347 -9.22 -32.57 -32.42
N LEU A 348 -8.47 -32.40 -31.34
CA LEU A 348 -8.25 -33.49 -30.39
C LEU A 348 -9.58 -33.94 -29.77
N PRO A 349 -9.83 -35.26 -29.67
CA PRO A 349 -10.96 -35.77 -28.91
C PRO A 349 -10.85 -35.30 -27.46
N ILE A 350 -11.98 -34.94 -26.86
CA ILE A 350 -11.98 -34.37 -25.50
C ILE A 350 -11.47 -35.39 -24.47
N GLU A 351 -11.58 -36.68 -24.76
CA GLU A 351 -11.06 -37.78 -23.96
C GLU A 351 -9.52 -37.80 -23.88
N ALA A 352 -8.83 -37.23 -24.87
CA ALA A 352 -7.38 -37.10 -24.86
C ALA A 352 -6.87 -35.90 -24.05
N VAL A 353 -7.77 -35.06 -23.52
CA VAL A 353 -7.43 -33.85 -22.76
C VAL A 353 -7.97 -33.97 -21.33
N LYS A 354 -7.08 -33.84 -20.35
CA LYS A 354 -7.38 -33.91 -18.93
C LYS A 354 -7.10 -32.59 -18.23
N LEU A 355 -7.90 -32.29 -17.22
CA LEU A 355 -7.61 -31.20 -16.29
C LEU A 355 -6.49 -31.63 -15.33
N ALA A 356 -5.53 -30.73 -15.10
CA ALA A 356 -4.37 -30.92 -14.25
C ALA A 356 -4.17 -29.67 -13.38
N GLY A 357 -4.63 -29.76 -12.14
CA GLY A 357 -4.62 -28.67 -11.16
C GLY A 357 -4.43 -29.19 -9.73
N PRO A 358 -4.33 -28.27 -8.76
CA PRO A 358 -4.03 -28.64 -7.37
C PRO A 358 -5.16 -29.48 -6.73
N ASP A 359 -6.41 -29.25 -7.10
CA ASP A 359 -7.57 -30.04 -6.67
C ASP A 359 -7.48 -31.49 -7.15
N PHE A 360 -7.19 -31.71 -8.43
CA PHE A 360 -7.02 -33.05 -9.00
C PHE A 360 -5.80 -33.76 -8.42
N ALA A 361 -4.67 -33.07 -8.30
CA ALA A 361 -3.46 -33.64 -7.72
C ALA A 361 -3.65 -34.02 -6.24
N PHE A 362 -4.40 -33.23 -5.47
CA PHE A 362 -4.73 -33.54 -4.10
C PHE A 362 -5.68 -34.74 -4.00
N ARG A 363 -6.71 -34.81 -4.84
CA ARG A 363 -7.62 -35.96 -4.91
C ARG A 363 -6.89 -37.24 -5.29
N GLU A 364 -5.92 -37.16 -6.19
CA GLU A 364 -5.07 -38.29 -6.55
C GLU A 364 -4.17 -38.74 -5.38
N TYR A 365 -3.61 -37.81 -4.62
CA TYR A 365 -2.92 -38.11 -3.36
C TYR A 365 -3.85 -38.83 -2.36
N LEU A 366 -5.09 -38.38 -2.21
CA LEU A 366 -6.08 -39.03 -1.35
C LEU A 366 -6.45 -40.44 -1.85
N ARG A 367 -6.60 -40.63 -3.16
CA ARG A 367 -6.83 -41.95 -3.78
C ARG A 367 -5.69 -42.91 -3.47
N GLN A 368 -4.45 -42.47 -3.59
CA GLN A 368 -3.27 -43.30 -3.28
C GLN A 368 -3.20 -43.65 -1.79
N ARG A 369 -3.61 -42.73 -0.91
CA ARG A 369 -3.55 -42.91 0.55
C ARG A 369 -4.68 -43.78 1.11
N TYR A 370 -5.91 -43.62 0.60
CA TYR A 370 -7.11 -44.27 1.12
C TYR A 370 -7.66 -45.39 0.21
N GLY A 371 -7.13 -45.52 -1.00
CA GLY A 371 -7.53 -46.53 -1.99
C GLY A 371 -8.81 -46.15 -2.74
N ASN A 372 -9.94 -46.04 -2.04
CA ASN A 372 -11.23 -45.68 -2.64
C ASN A 372 -12.03 -44.69 -1.78
N LEU A 373 -13.05 -44.08 -2.38
CA LEU A 373 -13.83 -43.01 -1.77
C LEU A 373 -14.61 -43.47 -0.53
N ALA A 374 -15.15 -44.69 -0.54
CA ALA A 374 -15.90 -45.24 0.59
C ALA A 374 -15.00 -45.42 1.82
N ALA A 375 -13.81 -45.99 1.64
CA ALA A 375 -12.83 -46.14 2.71
C ALA A 375 -12.36 -44.80 3.30
N MET A 376 -12.21 -43.77 2.46
CA MET A 376 -11.92 -42.41 2.93
C MET A 376 -13.08 -41.84 3.75
N ASN A 377 -14.31 -41.95 3.22
CA ASN A 377 -15.53 -41.49 3.89
C ASN A 377 -15.71 -42.14 5.27
N ASP A 378 -15.55 -43.46 5.36
CA ASP A 378 -15.67 -44.20 6.62
C ASP A 378 -14.61 -43.78 7.64
N ARG A 379 -13.36 -43.57 7.18
CA ARG A 379 -12.24 -43.23 8.07
C ARG A 379 -12.26 -41.78 8.55
N LEU A 380 -12.70 -40.85 7.70
CA LEU A 380 -12.72 -39.42 7.99
C LEU A 380 -14.09 -38.93 8.48
N GLY A 381 -15.11 -39.80 8.49
CA GLY A 381 -16.48 -39.44 8.84
C GLY A 381 -17.12 -38.47 7.84
N THR A 382 -16.74 -38.57 6.56
CA THR A 382 -17.27 -37.72 5.48
C THR A 382 -18.30 -38.48 4.64
N ALA A 383 -19.07 -37.77 3.81
CA ALA A 383 -20.12 -38.35 2.97
C ALA A 383 -20.04 -37.82 1.52
N HIS A 384 -18.85 -37.79 0.94
CA HIS A 384 -18.66 -37.32 -0.44
C HIS A 384 -19.23 -38.32 -1.45
N SER A 385 -19.96 -37.84 -2.44
CA SER A 385 -20.63 -38.66 -3.48
C SER A 385 -19.69 -39.13 -4.59
N SER A 386 -18.62 -38.38 -4.86
CA SER A 386 -17.60 -38.67 -5.87
C SER A 386 -16.27 -38.03 -5.47
N TRP A 387 -15.19 -38.36 -6.19
CA TRP A 387 -13.92 -37.68 -5.99
C TRP A 387 -13.98 -36.21 -6.43
N GLY A 388 -14.74 -35.91 -7.50
CA GLY A 388 -14.91 -34.57 -8.06
C GLY A 388 -15.63 -33.56 -7.16
N VAL A 389 -16.18 -33.99 -6.01
CA VAL A 389 -16.78 -33.09 -5.00
C VAL A 389 -15.92 -32.95 -3.74
N VAL A 390 -14.80 -33.67 -3.62
CA VAL A 390 -13.91 -33.55 -2.46
C VAL A 390 -13.21 -32.18 -2.51
N PRO A 391 -13.40 -31.30 -1.52
CA PRO A 391 -12.85 -29.95 -1.54
C PRO A 391 -11.38 -29.94 -1.08
N MET A 392 -10.64 -28.91 -1.48
CA MET A 392 -9.37 -28.59 -0.85
C MET A 392 -9.62 -27.85 0.47
N PRO A 393 -9.12 -28.31 1.63
CA PRO A 393 -9.42 -27.71 2.93
C PRO A 393 -8.57 -26.46 3.22
N GLN A 394 -8.37 -25.61 2.22
CA GLN A 394 -7.44 -24.48 2.32
C GLN A 394 -7.89 -23.44 3.35
N GLN A 395 -9.19 -23.17 3.47
CA GLN A 395 -9.72 -22.18 4.41
C GLN A 395 -9.42 -22.56 5.87
N SER A 396 -9.65 -23.82 6.25
CA SER A 396 -9.38 -24.31 7.62
C SER A 396 -7.89 -24.34 7.92
N VAL A 397 -7.07 -24.80 6.97
CA VAL A 397 -5.60 -24.81 7.12
C VAL A 397 -5.04 -23.39 7.26
N GLN A 398 -5.46 -22.46 6.40
CA GLN A 398 -5.02 -21.07 6.44
C GLN A 398 -5.54 -20.33 7.68
N PHE A 399 -6.72 -20.68 8.20
CA PHE A 399 -7.19 -20.14 9.47
C PHE A 399 -6.30 -20.59 10.64
N ALA A 400 -5.86 -21.84 10.67
CA ALA A 400 -4.91 -22.31 11.67
C ALA A 400 -3.55 -21.59 11.57
N ASP A 401 -3.07 -21.32 10.34
CA ASP A 401 -1.85 -20.53 10.14
C ASP A 401 -2.06 -19.08 10.62
N PHE A 402 -3.22 -18.48 10.35
CA PHE A 402 -3.63 -17.17 10.86
C PHE A 402 -3.59 -17.10 12.39
N GLN A 403 -4.07 -18.13 13.10
CA GLN A 403 -4.05 -18.18 14.56
C GLN A 403 -2.62 -18.07 15.11
N GLY A 404 -1.64 -18.67 14.45
CA GLY A 404 -0.22 -18.56 14.80
C GLY A 404 0.40 -17.18 14.52
N MET A 405 -0.25 -16.34 13.71
CA MET A 405 0.32 -15.09 13.19
C MET A 405 -0.38 -13.82 13.68
N GLN A 406 -1.41 -13.93 14.53
CA GLN A 406 -2.24 -12.78 14.95
C GLN A 406 -1.43 -11.60 15.51
N GLY A 407 -0.44 -11.87 16.36
CA GLY A 407 0.41 -10.82 16.95
C GLY A 407 1.21 -10.07 15.89
N TRP A 408 1.81 -10.81 14.94
CA TRP A 408 2.53 -10.23 13.82
C TRP A 408 1.60 -9.44 12.90
N LEU A 409 0.39 -9.96 12.60
CA LEU A 409 -0.60 -9.28 11.75
C LEU A 409 -1.04 -7.94 12.37
N LYS A 410 -1.34 -7.91 13.67
CA LYS A 410 -1.70 -6.67 14.37
C LYS A 410 -0.59 -5.63 14.26
N TRP A 411 0.65 -6.04 14.47
CA TRP A 411 1.81 -5.16 14.31
C TRP A 411 1.96 -4.67 12.86
N TYR A 412 1.96 -5.59 11.90
CA TYR A 412 2.07 -5.31 10.48
C TYR A 412 1.05 -4.28 10.00
N PHE A 413 -0.25 -4.47 10.30
CA PHE A 413 -1.28 -3.51 9.91
C PHE A 413 -1.19 -2.17 10.66
N THR A 414 -0.67 -2.16 11.89
CA THR A 414 -0.43 -0.91 12.63
C THR A 414 0.70 -0.10 12.01
N THR A 415 1.75 -0.74 11.50
CA THR A 415 2.97 -0.04 11.05
C THR A 415 3.08 0.16 9.55
N ARG A 416 2.47 -0.69 8.71
CA ARG A 416 2.73 -0.72 7.26
C ARG A 416 2.59 0.65 6.58
N ASN A 417 1.52 1.39 6.90
CA ASN A 417 1.24 2.66 6.24
C ASN A 417 2.29 3.72 6.66
N TYR A 418 2.80 3.67 7.90
CA TYR A 418 3.89 4.54 8.35
C TYR A 418 5.21 4.19 7.69
N VAL A 419 5.49 2.90 7.51
CA VAL A 419 6.67 2.43 6.77
C VAL A 419 6.61 2.92 5.32
N ASP A 420 5.44 2.88 4.68
CA ASP A 420 5.25 3.37 3.32
C ASP A 420 5.45 4.89 3.22
N VAL A 421 4.90 5.68 4.16
CA VAL A 421 5.16 7.13 4.25
C VAL A 421 6.65 7.40 4.45
N TRP A 422 7.29 6.68 5.36
CA TRP A 422 8.72 6.86 5.64
C TRP A 422 9.58 6.54 4.42
N ASN A 423 9.33 5.41 3.75
CA ASN A 423 10.04 5.03 2.53
C ASN A 423 9.85 6.07 1.43
N TYR A 424 8.64 6.61 1.27
CA TYR A 424 8.37 7.70 0.34
C TYR A 424 9.18 8.96 0.67
N LEU A 425 9.24 9.34 1.95
CA LEU A 425 10.01 10.49 2.40
C LEU A 425 11.52 10.32 2.28
N VAL A 426 12.05 9.12 2.54
CA VAL A 426 13.48 8.82 2.39
C VAL A 426 13.90 8.90 0.92
N VAL A 427 13.10 8.32 0.01
CA VAL A 427 13.35 8.43 -1.44
C VAL A 427 13.32 9.90 -1.88
N ASN A 428 12.44 10.71 -1.29
CA ASN A 428 12.34 12.15 -1.53
C ASN A 428 13.06 12.99 -0.45
N GLY A 429 14.19 12.49 0.08
CA GLY A 429 14.85 13.01 1.29
C GLY A 429 15.26 14.49 1.24
N ARG A 430 15.38 15.09 0.04
CA ARG A 430 15.56 16.54 -0.13
C ARG A 430 14.44 17.34 0.54
N GLY A 431 13.22 16.81 0.62
CA GLY A 431 12.09 17.47 1.28
C GLY A 431 12.34 17.76 2.76
N LEU A 432 12.88 16.80 3.50
CA LEU A 432 13.23 16.99 4.92
C LEU A 432 14.34 18.02 5.07
N PHE A 433 15.37 17.94 4.23
CA PHE A 433 16.49 18.89 4.23
C PHE A 433 16.02 20.31 3.90
N ASN A 434 15.21 20.48 2.86
CA ASN A 434 14.67 21.77 2.45
C ASN A 434 13.79 22.37 3.54
N THR A 435 12.95 21.58 4.21
CA THR A 435 12.16 22.05 5.35
C THR A 435 13.04 22.45 6.51
N LEU A 436 14.06 21.66 6.86
CA LEU A 436 15.01 22.00 7.93
C LEU A 436 15.72 23.33 7.64
N VAL A 437 16.27 23.48 6.44
CA VAL A 437 16.98 24.69 6.01
C VAL A 437 16.05 25.88 6.01
N PHE A 438 14.84 25.74 5.44
CA PHE A 438 13.86 26.82 5.43
C PHE A 438 13.48 27.26 6.85
N CYS A 439 13.11 26.32 7.73
CA CYS A 439 12.78 26.63 9.12
C CYS A 439 13.96 27.27 9.86
N ALA A 440 15.18 26.74 9.73
CA ALA A 440 16.36 27.28 10.39
C ALA A 440 16.66 28.71 9.92
N LEU A 441 16.61 28.96 8.61
CA LEU A 441 16.85 30.29 8.06
C LEU A 441 15.74 31.28 8.44
N SER A 442 14.48 30.85 8.49
CA SER A 442 13.38 31.68 8.99
C SER A 442 13.54 32.07 10.46
N ILE A 443 13.99 31.13 11.31
CA ILE A 443 14.30 31.42 12.72
C ILE A 443 15.48 32.40 12.81
N LEU A 444 16.56 32.17 12.06
CA LEU A 444 17.72 33.05 12.06
C LEU A 444 17.37 34.46 11.58
N ALA A 445 16.55 34.59 10.54
CA ALA A 445 16.04 35.88 10.06
C ALA A 445 15.25 36.60 11.17
N ALA A 446 14.29 35.90 11.79
CA ALA A 446 13.45 36.47 12.84
C ALA A 446 14.23 36.83 14.12
N LEU A 447 15.34 36.13 14.42
CA LEU A 447 16.18 36.40 15.60
C LEU A 447 17.29 37.43 15.34
N THR A 448 17.47 37.88 14.10
CA THR A 448 18.49 38.87 13.75
C THR A 448 17.83 40.19 13.35
N VAL A 449 16.97 40.19 12.34
CA VAL A 449 16.39 41.41 11.76
C VAL A 449 15.40 42.07 12.72
N ASP A 450 14.44 41.29 13.26
CA ASP A 450 13.38 41.82 14.11
C ASP A 450 13.94 42.43 15.42
N PRO A 451 14.88 41.78 16.15
CA PRO A 451 15.47 42.35 17.36
C PRO A 451 16.32 43.60 17.09
N ILE A 452 17.06 43.65 15.98
CA ILE A 452 17.84 44.85 15.64
C ILE A 452 16.90 46.04 15.39
N ALA A 453 15.83 45.82 14.62
CA ALA A 453 14.82 46.86 14.35
C ALA A 453 14.11 47.29 15.64
N ALA A 454 13.67 46.36 16.46
CA ALA A 454 13.01 46.64 17.73
C ALA A 454 13.94 47.37 18.72
N TYR A 455 15.21 46.97 18.79
CA TYR A 455 16.22 47.62 19.64
C TYR A 455 16.45 49.06 19.22
N ALA A 456 16.61 49.33 17.92
CA ALA A 456 16.77 50.69 17.43
C ALA A 456 15.58 51.59 17.80
N LEU A 457 14.35 51.07 17.69
CA LEU A 457 13.13 51.79 18.03
C LEU A 457 12.95 52.01 19.56
N SER A 458 13.38 51.05 20.38
CA SER A 458 13.28 51.12 21.85
C SER A 458 14.37 51.98 22.48
N ARG A 459 15.63 51.79 22.05
CA ARG A 459 16.84 52.39 22.62
C ARG A 459 17.03 53.85 22.19
N PHE A 460 17.01 54.12 20.89
CA PHE A 460 17.27 55.47 20.36
C PHE A 460 16.02 56.35 20.33
N ARG A 461 14.83 55.75 20.38
CA ARG A 461 13.52 56.42 20.39
C ARG A 461 13.43 57.55 19.37
N PRO A 462 13.65 57.27 18.07
CA PRO A 462 13.48 58.29 17.04
C PRO A 462 12.07 58.88 17.11
N ARG A 463 11.92 60.18 16.81
CA ARG A 463 10.62 60.87 16.87
C ARG A 463 9.53 60.18 16.01
N SER A 464 9.93 59.42 14.99
CA SER A 464 9.05 58.65 14.09
C SER A 464 8.66 57.26 14.60
N THR A 465 9.11 56.82 15.78
CA THR A 465 8.92 55.45 16.29
C THR A 465 7.47 54.97 16.18
N TYR A 466 6.51 55.79 16.61
CA TYR A 466 5.08 55.44 16.54
C TYR A 466 4.59 55.26 15.09
N LYS A 467 5.03 56.12 14.16
CA LYS A 467 4.65 56.03 12.73
C LYS A 467 5.23 54.77 12.08
N VAL A 468 6.48 54.42 12.40
CA VAL A 468 7.12 53.20 11.89
C VAL A 468 6.41 51.95 12.40
N LEU A 469 6.11 51.89 13.70
CA LEU A 469 5.36 50.76 14.27
C LEU A 469 3.96 50.65 13.67
N LEU A 470 3.24 51.77 13.54
CA LEU A 470 1.92 51.78 12.92
C LEU A 470 1.99 51.26 11.49
N PHE A 471 2.98 51.70 10.69
CA PHE A 471 3.21 51.18 9.34
C PHE A 471 3.43 49.66 9.32
N LEU A 472 4.31 49.16 10.19
CA LEU A 472 4.59 47.73 10.30
C LEU A 472 3.39 46.90 10.77
N MET A 473 2.52 47.45 11.61
CA MET A 473 1.30 46.79 12.05
C MET A 473 0.20 46.83 10.99
N MET A 474 0.12 47.89 10.18
CA MET A 474 -0.86 48.00 9.09
C MET A 474 -0.70 46.91 8.03
N THR A 475 0.52 46.40 7.79
CA THR A 475 0.74 45.30 6.83
C THR A 475 0.05 44.00 7.27
N MET A 476 -0.20 43.83 8.57
CA MET A 476 -0.91 42.68 9.12
C MET A 476 -2.42 42.77 8.98
N ALA A 477 -2.96 43.97 8.66
CA ALA A 477 -4.39 44.14 8.41
C ALA A 477 -4.83 43.46 7.11
N PHE A 478 -3.89 43.24 6.18
CA PHE A 478 -4.15 42.55 4.93
C PHE A 478 -4.02 41.03 5.11
N PRO A 479 -4.98 40.23 4.63
CA PRO A 479 -4.86 38.78 4.64
C PRO A 479 -3.70 38.32 3.75
N ALA A 480 -2.84 37.43 4.26
CA ALA A 480 -1.65 36.94 3.55
C ALA A 480 -1.97 36.28 2.19
N MET A 481 -3.18 35.73 2.02
CA MET A 481 -3.64 35.15 0.76
C MET A 481 -3.80 36.19 -0.35
N VAL A 482 -4.21 37.43 -0.03
CA VAL A 482 -4.39 38.51 -1.01
C VAL A 482 -3.04 38.95 -1.59
N THR A 483 -2.00 38.94 -0.76
CA THR A 483 -0.64 39.33 -1.16
C THR A 483 0.12 38.24 -1.90
N GLN A 484 -0.38 37.01 -1.95
CA GLN A 484 0.36 35.85 -2.46
C GLN A 484 0.63 35.92 -3.97
N ILE A 485 -0.37 36.33 -4.78
CA ILE A 485 -0.21 36.47 -6.24
C ILE A 485 0.78 37.60 -6.59
N PRO A 486 0.62 38.84 -6.08
CA PRO A 486 1.60 39.90 -6.33
C PRO A 486 3.02 39.52 -5.92
N MET A 487 3.17 38.82 -4.79
CA MET A 487 4.47 38.40 -4.28
C MET A 487 5.13 37.36 -5.20
N PHE A 488 4.36 36.42 -5.75
CA PHE A 488 4.87 35.50 -6.76
C PHE A 488 5.34 36.21 -8.02
N LEU A 489 4.56 37.16 -8.54
CA LEU A 489 4.93 37.93 -9.73
C LEU A 489 6.23 38.70 -9.49
N LEU A 490 6.35 39.35 -8.34
CA LEU A 490 7.56 40.06 -7.93
C LEU A 490 8.78 39.13 -7.86
N LEU A 491 8.67 37.99 -7.15
CA LEU A 491 9.77 37.03 -7.02
C LEU A 491 10.16 36.41 -8.37
N ARG A 492 9.19 36.24 -9.28
CA ARG A 492 9.43 35.80 -10.65
C ARG A 492 10.18 36.84 -11.46
N GLU A 493 9.78 38.10 -11.40
CA GLU A 493 10.47 39.22 -12.09
C GLU A 493 11.90 39.41 -11.58
N LEU A 494 12.14 39.16 -10.29
CA LEU A 494 13.47 39.17 -9.69
C LEU A 494 14.29 37.90 -10.01
N GLY A 495 13.72 36.91 -10.70
CA GLY A 495 14.40 35.64 -11.03
C GLY A 495 14.71 34.77 -9.82
N MET A 496 13.97 34.92 -8.71
CA MET A 496 14.30 34.29 -7.42
C MET A 496 13.54 33.00 -7.14
N LEU A 497 12.57 32.61 -7.99
CA LEU A 497 11.78 31.39 -7.80
C LEU A 497 12.68 30.16 -7.63
N ASN A 498 12.19 29.14 -6.93
CA ASN A 498 12.95 27.92 -6.62
C ASN A 498 14.26 28.18 -5.82
N THR A 499 14.29 29.20 -4.96
CA THR A 499 15.41 29.45 -4.03
C THR A 499 14.92 29.60 -2.60
N PHE A 500 15.80 29.35 -1.62
CA PHE A 500 15.48 29.64 -0.21
C PHE A 500 15.24 31.14 0.02
N TRP A 501 15.93 32.02 -0.73
CA TRP A 501 15.73 33.47 -0.63
C TRP A 501 14.30 33.89 -0.97
N ALA A 502 13.69 33.27 -1.99
CA ALA A 502 12.29 33.53 -2.30
C ALA A 502 11.32 33.11 -1.19
N LEU A 503 11.71 32.14 -0.36
CA LEU A 503 10.90 31.72 0.80
C LEU A 503 11.09 32.62 2.02
N ILE A 504 12.29 33.19 2.21
CA ILE A 504 12.67 33.90 3.44
C ILE A 504 12.46 35.41 3.31
N LEU A 505 12.89 36.01 2.21
CA LEU A 505 12.94 37.47 2.06
C LEU A 505 11.59 38.17 2.30
N PRO A 506 10.45 37.65 1.81
CA PRO A 506 9.19 38.35 2.04
C PRO A 506 8.76 38.41 3.51
N GLY A 507 9.19 37.43 4.32
CA GLY A 507 8.92 37.35 5.75
C GLY A 507 10.08 37.81 6.63
N LEU A 508 11.14 38.40 6.05
CA LEU A 508 12.39 38.70 6.75
C LEU A 508 12.21 39.71 7.90
N ALA A 509 11.33 40.69 7.71
CA ALA A 509 10.96 41.67 8.72
C ALA A 509 9.48 41.51 9.05
N ASN A 510 9.17 41.13 10.29
CA ASN A 510 7.81 40.88 10.72
C ASN A 510 7.33 41.97 11.68
N GLY A 511 6.30 42.72 11.29
CA GLY A 511 5.79 43.84 12.08
C GLY A 511 5.30 43.46 13.47
N TYR A 512 4.71 42.27 13.64
CA TYR A 512 4.30 41.76 14.95
C TYR A 512 5.48 41.41 15.84
N HIS A 513 6.49 40.72 15.28
CA HIS A 513 7.69 40.41 16.05
C HIS A 513 8.39 41.68 16.53
N ILE A 514 8.55 42.68 15.64
CA ILE A 514 9.17 43.97 15.98
C ILE A 514 8.37 44.69 17.06
N PHE A 515 7.04 44.75 16.93
CA PHE A 515 6.16 45.37 17.93
C PHE A 515 6.29 44.69 19.30
N LEU A 516 6.25 43.36 19.33
CA LEU A 516 6.31 42.58 20.56
C LEU A 516 7.69 42.71 21.24
N LEU A 517 8.77 42.60 20.46
CA LEU A 517 10.14 42.76 20.97
C LEU A 517 10.38 44.17 21.49
N LYS A 518 9.89 45.21 20.80
CA LYS A 518 10.00 46.58 21.30
C LYS A 518 9.31 46.73 22.65
N GLY A 519 8.09 46.23 22.79
CA GLY A 519 7.36 46.29 24.06
C GLY A 519 8.13 45.62 25.20
N PHE A 520 8.76 44.48 24.92
CA PHE A 520 9.62 43.79 25.88
C PHE A 520 10.90 44.59 26.19
N PHE A 521 11.61 45.10 25.17
CA PHE A 521 12.83 45.89 25.37
C PHE A 521 12.58 47.17 26.16
N ASP A 522 11.42 47.81 25.98
CA ASP A 522 11.02 49.00 26.75
C ASP A 522 10.78 48.71 28.24
N SER A 523 10.43 47.47 28.59
CA SER A 523 10.25 47.03 29.98
C SER A 523 11.56 46.65 30.69
N LEU A 524 12.69 46.60 29.97
CA LEU A 524 13.97 46.28 30.59
C LEU A 524 14.47 47.47 31.43
N PRO A 525 15.02 47.23 32.65
CA PRO A 525 15.48 48.31 33.53
C PRO A 525 16.56 49.16 32.85
N ARG A 526 16.32 50.48 32.77
CA ARG A 526 17.25 51.42 32.12
C ARG A 526 18.61 51.49 32.81
N GLU A 527 18.61 51.28 34.13
CA GLU A 527 19.80 51.30 34.98
C GLU A 527 20.90 50.32 34.50
N LEU A 528 20.50 49.17 33.92
CA LEU A 528 21.44 48.19 33.37
C LEU A 528 22.19 48.74 32.15
N TYR A 529 21.51 49.54 31.32
CA TYR A 529 22.09 50.16 30.14
C TYR A 529 22.98 51.34 30.50
N GLU A 530 22.57 52.13 31.48
CA GLU A 530 23.35 53.27 31.99
C GLU A 530 24.65 52.79 32.66
N SER A 531 24.56 51.73 33.48
CA SER A 531 25.73 51.12 34.12
C SER A 531 26.73 50.60 33.08
N ALA A 532 26.25 49.86 32.07
CA ALA A 532 27.12 49.36 31.00
C ALA A 532 27.76 50.47 30.16
N ALA A 533 27.05 51.59 29.95
CA ALA A 533 27.60 52.75 29.27
C ALA A 533 28.70 53.45 30.10
N ILE A 534 28.53 53.52 31.42
CA ILE A 534 29.56 54.02 32.35
C ILE A 534 30.81 53.14 32.32
N ASP A 535 30.63 51.81 32.24
CA ASP A 535 31.72 50.83 32.09
C ASP A 535 32.38 50.85 30.69
N GLY A 536 31.94 51.73 29.78
CA GLY A 536 32.51 51.90 28.45
C GLY A 536 32.10 50.83 27.43
N ALA A 537 31.03 50.07 27.68
CA ALA A 537 30.53 49.08 26.74
C ALA A 537 30.02 49.73 25.44
N SER A 538 30.42 49.19 24.29
CA SER A 538 29.91 49.63 22.99
C SER A 538 28.47 49.19 22.77
N GLU A 539 27.69 49.91 21.96
CA GLU A 539 26.27 49.57 21.69
C GLU A 539 26.05 48.13 21.17
N PRO A 540 26.87 47.56 20.26
CA PRO A 540 26.75 46.15 19.92
C PRO A 540 26.96 45.21 21.12
N THR A 541 27.88 45.56 22.02
CA THR A 541 28.13 44.79 23.26
C THR A 541 26.91 44.85 24.16
N ILE A 542 26.31 46.02 24.35
CA ILE A 542 25.09 46.21 25.13
C ILE A 542 23.94 45.39 24.52
N PHE A 543 23.75 45.47 23.20
CA PHE A 543 22.72 44.71 22.50
C PHE A 543 22.86 43.20 22.69
N PHE A 544 24.02 42.62 22.35
CA PHE A 544 24.20 41.17 22.40
C PHE A 544 24.33 40.63 23.84
N ASN A 545 25.07 41.30 24.73
CA ASN A 545 25.36 40.77 26.05
C ASN A 545 24.27 41.10 27.09
N ILE A 546 23.56 42.23 26.95
CA ILE A 546 22.55 42.66 27.92
C ILE A 546 21.16 42.43 27.35
N THR A 547 20.78 43.16 26.29
CA THR A 547 19.41 43.14 25.74
C THR A 547 19.00 41.73 25.33
N MET A 548 19.78 41.07 24.46
CA MET A 548 19.46 39.75 23.94
C MET A 548 19.49 38.67 25.03
N SER A 549 20.43 38.77 25.98
CA SER A 549 20.53 37.84 27.11
C SER A 549 19.32 37.88 28.04
N LEU A 550 18.83 39.07 28.38
CA LEU A 550 17.63 39.27 29.20
C LEU A 550 16.35 38.92 28.43
N SER A 551 16.41 38.99 27.10
CA SER A 551 15.27 38.76 26.21
C SER A 551 15.13 37.31 25.74
N LYS A 552 15.93 36.36 26.25
CA LYS A 552 15.83 34.93 25.92
C LYS A 552 14.40 34.38 25.95
N PRO A 553 13.54 34.70 26.95
CA PRO A 553 12.16 34.19 26.97
C PRO A 553 11.32 34.68 25.78
N ILE A 554 11.39 35.98 25.44
CA ILE A 554 10.62 36.53 24.33
C ILE A 554 11.21 36.11 22.97
N LEU A 555 12.52 36.01 22.85
CA LEU A 555 13.19 35.51 21.65
C LEU A 555 12.81 34.05 21.35
N ALA A 556 12.61 33.22 22.37
CA ALA A 556 12.10 31.87 22.18
C ALA A 556 10.67 31.84 21.62
N VAL A 557 9.82 32.79 22.03
CA VAL A 557 8.46 32.94 21.45
C VAL A 557 8.54 33.35 19.99
N ILE A 558 9.43 34.29 19.64
CA ILE A 558 9.67 34.71 18.25
C ILE A 558 10.20 33.55 17.41
N ALA A 559 11.19 32.80 17.91
CA ALA A 559 11.74 31.64 17.23
C ALA A 559 10.67 30.56 16.98
N LEU A 560 9.82 30.28 17.98
CA LEU A 560 8.72 29.33 17.85
C LEU A 560 7.67 29.80 16.82
N GLY A 561 7.34 31.08 16.82
CA GLY A 561 6.44 31.69 15.83
C GLY A 561 7.00 31.56 14.42
N ALA A 562 8.28 31.90 14.23
CA ALA A 562 8.99 31.78 12.96
C ALA A 562 9.05 30.32 12.47
N PHE A 563 9.37 29.37 13.35
CA PHE A 563 9.33 27.94 13.05
C PHE A 563 7.93 27.50 12.60
N THR A 564 6.90 27.83 13.38
CA THR A 564 5.52 27.41 13.11
C THR A 564 5.04 27.96 11.78
N HIS A 565 5.34 29.24 11.50
CA HIS A 565 4.97 29.88 10.24
C HIS A 565 5.68 29.23 9.05
N ALA A 566 7.01 29.06 9.11
CA ALA A 566 7.78 28.43 8.03
C ALA A 566 7.38 26.97 7.80
N TYR A 567 7.18 26.21 8.86
CA TYR A 567 6.80 24.80 8.78
C TYR A 567 5.38 24.61 8.18
N ALA A 568 4.46 25.51 8.53
CA ALA A 568 3.08 25.50 8.03
C ALA A 568 2.90 26.20 6.66
N ALA A 569 3.95 26.80 6.07
CA ALA A 569 3.89 27.57 4.82
C ALA A 569 3.77 26.68 3.56
N PHE A 570 2.90 25.67 3.61
CA PHE A 570 2.65 24.73 2.51
C PHE A 570 2.23 25.43 1.21
N MET A 571 1.16 26.23 1.24
CA MET A 571 0.63 26.89 0.04
C MET A 571 1.64 27.84 -0.59
N PHE A 572 2.45 28.50 0.25
CA PHE A 572 3.46 29.41 -0.22
C PHE A 572 4.63 28.66 -0.87
N ALA A 573 5.15 27.61 -0.21
CA ALA A 573 6.19 26.76 -0.76
C ALA A 573 5.76 26.07 -2.06
N LEU A 574 4.53 25.55 -2.14
CA LEU A 574 4.00 24.91 -3.35
C LEU A 574 3.98 25.87 -4.55
N LEU A 575 3.69 27.15 -4.31
CA LEU A 575 3.54 28.14 -5.37
C LEU A 575 4.90 28.70 -5.84
N ILE A 576 5.83 28.94 -4.90
CA ILE A 576 7.15 29.52 -5.18
C ILE A 576 8.19 28.47 -5.63
N CYS A 577 8.13 27.25 -5.09
CA CYS A 577 9.04 26.17 -5.38
C CYS A 577 8.38 25.17 -6.35
N GLN A 578 8.38 25.49 -7.63
CA GLN A 578 7.85 24.64 -8.70
C GLN A 578 8.76 23.44 -9.01
N ASP A 579 10.08 23.55 -8.81
CA ASP A 579 11.02 22.43 -8.98
C ASP A 579 10.91 21.44 -7.80
N PRO A 580 10.64 20.14 -8.04
CA PRO A 580 10.61 19.10 -7.02
C PRO A 580 11.87 19.03 -6.13
N LYS A 581 13.02 19.47 -6.64
CA LYS A 581 14.28 19.55 -5.87
C LYS A 581 14.23 20.54 -4.72
N MET A 582 13.33 21.52 -4.77
CA MET A 582 13.12 22.59 -3.78
C MET A 582 11.84 22.41 -2.97
N TRP A 583 11.05 21.36 -3.23
CA TRP A 583 9.86 21.07 -2.46
C TRP A 583 10.20 20.82 -0.99
N THR A 584 9.34 21.35 -0.11
CA THR A 584 9.39 21.10 1.34
C THR A 584 8.66 19.80 1.67
N LEU A 585 8.88 19.29 2.89
CA LEU A 585 8.20 18.11 3.43
C LEU A 585 6.68 18.14 3.21
N MET A 586 6.03 19.27 3.49
CA MET A 586 4.57 19.39 3.35
C MET A 586 4.10 19.26 1.90
N VAL A 587 4.90 19.75 0.94
CA VAL A 587 4.58 19.61 -0.49
C VAL A 587 4.70 18.15 -0.92
N TRP A 588 5.74 17.45 -0.48
CA TRP A 588 5.89 16.01 -0.75
C TRP A 588 4.77 15.17 -0.11
N LEU A 589 4.39 15.48 1.12
CA LEU A 589 3.27 14.79 1.78
C LEU A 589 1.94 15.07 1.08
N PHE A 590 1.71 16.29 0.59
CA PHE A 590 0.54 16.60 -0.24
C PHE A 590 0.53 15.77 -1.53
N GLN A 591 1.66 15.66 -2.23
CA GLN A 591 1.78 14.84 -3.43
C GLN A 591 1.49 13.35 -3.16
N LEU A 592 1.97 12.83 -2.02
CA LEU A 592 1.66 11.47 -1.58
C LEU A 592 0.15 11.29 -1.36
N GLN A 593 -0.52 12.26 -0.72
CA GLN A 593 -1.96 12.17 -0.45
C GLN A 593 -2.81 12.11 -1.72
N GLN A 594 -2.42 12.81 -2.79
CA GLN A 594 -3.16 12.79 -4.06
C GLN A 594 -3.17 11.43 -4.76
N THR A 595 -2.22 10.55 -4.43
CA THR A 595 -2.01 9.26 -5.12
C THR A 595 -2.23 8.05 -4.22
N SER A 596 -2.49 8.24 -2.92
CA SER A 596 -2.52 7.16 -1.93
C SER A 596 -3.93 6.87 -1.38
N GLY A 597 -4.11 5.69 -0.79
CA GLY A 597 -5.30 5.36 -0.03
C GLY A 597 -5.41 6.12 1.30
N GLN A 598 -6.61 6.18 1.87
CA GLN A 598 -6.92 6.94 3.10
C GLN A 598 -6.01 6.58 4.29
N GLY A 599 -5.65 5.30 4.45
CA GLY A 599 -4.76 4.86 5.53
C GLY A 599 -3.38 5.54 5.49
N ILE A 600 -2.79 5.66 4.29
CA ILE A 600 -1.50 6.36 4.10
C ILE A 600 -1.68 7.87 4.27
N VAL A 601 -2.80 8.45 3.83
CA VAL A 601 -3.11 9.88 4.04
C VAL A 601 -3.11 10.22 5.53
N TYR A 602 -3.81 9.44 6.35
CA TYR A 602 -3.83 9.65 7.80
C TYR A 602 -2.45 9.42 8.44
N ALA A 603 -1.70 8.40 8.00
CA ALA A 603 -0.32 8.18 8.47
C ALA A 603 0.58 9.38 8.13
N ALA A 604 0.47 9.93 6.92
CA ALA A 604 1.21 11.11 6.47
C ALA A 604 0.92 12.36 7.33
N LEU A 605 -0.35 12.59 7.68
CA LEU A 605 -0.75 13.70 8.56
C LEU A 605 -0.17 13.55 9.97
N ILE A 606 -0.11 12.32 10.50
CA ILE A 606 0.51 12.06 11.80
C ILE A 606 2.01 12.32 11.74
N VAL A 607 2.69 11.84 10.71
CA VAL A 607 4.12 12.08 10.50
C VAL A 607 4.41 13.59 10.38
N ALA A 608 3.56 14.34 9.67
CA ALA A 608 3.64 15.81 9.59
C ALA A 608 3.47 16.51 10.94
N ALA A 609 2.74 15.92 11.89
CA ALA A 609 2.53 16.50 13.22
C ALA A 609 3.70 16.22 14.20
N ILE A 610 4.58 15.26 13.92
CA ILE A 610 5.66 14.87 14.84
C ILE A 610 6.63 16.04 15.11
N PRO A 611 7.16 16.76 14.10
CA PRO A 611 8.14 17.82 14.36
C PRO A 611 7.57 18.98 15.21
N THR A 612 6.32 19.38 14.95
CA THR A 612 5.66 20.43 15.74
C THR A 612 5.39 19.98 17.18
N LEU A 613 4.99 18.72 17.38
CA LEU A 613 4.83 18.13 18.70
C LEU A 613 6.15 18.09 19.47
N LEU A 614 7.25 17.68 18.83
CA LEU A 614 8.57 17.66 19.45
C LEU A 614 9.00 19.07 19.89
N VAL A 615 8.87 20.06 18.99
CA VAL A 615 9.19 21.46 19.32
C VAL A 615 8.35 21.94 20.50
N PHE A 616 7.05 21.63 20.53
CA PHE A 616 6.20 21.98 21.66
C PHE A 616 6.67 21.35 22.98
N ILE A 617 6.94 20.04 23.01
CA ILE A 617 7.39 19.31 24.21
C ILE A 617 8.68 19.91 24.78
N PHE A 618 9.63 20.26 23.92
CA PHE A 618 10.91 20.84 24.35
C PHE A 618 10.79 22.32 24.74
N CYS A 619 9.90 23.08 24.08
CA CYS A 619 9.76 24.52 24.30
C CYS A 619 8.70 24.91 25.34
N GLN A 620 7.81 24.01 25.78
CA GLN A 620 6.68 24.32 26.66
C GLN A 620 7.07 25.10 27.93
N ASN A 621 8.17 24.73 28.59
CA ASN A 621 8.63 25.39 29.82
C ASN A 621 9.07 26.84 29.58
N ILE A 622 9.61 27.13 28.39
CA ILE A 622 10.06 28.48 28.02
C ILE A 622 8.85 29.34 27.64
N ILE A 623 7.91 28.77 26.87
CA ILE A 623 6.64 29.41 26.50
C ILE A 623 5.88 29.85 27.76
N MET A 624 5.77 28.97 28.75
CA MET A 624 5.07 29.27 30.02
C MET A 624 5.74 30.38 30.83
N ARG A 625 7.06 30.56 30.72
CA ARG A 625 7.80 31.66 31.38
C ARG A 625 7.70 32.97 30.60
N GLY A 626 7.68 32.92 29.27
CA GLY A 626 7.59 34.11 28.40
C GLY A 626 6.23 34.79 28.37
N ILE A 627 5.14 34.04 28.59
CA ILE A 627 3.76 34.59 28.65
C ILE A 627 3.51 35.41 29.93
N VAL A 628 4.29 35.20 30.98
CA VAL A 628 4.26 36.03 32.19
C VAL A 628 5.05 37.31 31.89
N VAL A 629 4.44 38.21 31.12
CA VAL A 629 4.89 39.60 31.08
C VAL A 629 4.94 40.09 32.53
N PRO A 630 6.06 40.62 33.02
CA PRO A 630 6.08 41.29 34.31
C PRO A 630 5.18 42.50 34.16
N VAL A 631 3.95 42.38 34.65
CA VAL A 631 3.11 43.55 34.91
C VAL A 631 3.76 44.19 36.12
N GLU A 632 4.62 45.19 35.88
CA GLU A 632 5.07 46.06 36.96
C GLU A 632 3.84 46.66 37.67
N LYS A 633 3.96 46.73 38.99
CA LYS A 633 2.99 47.33 39.90
C LYS A 633 2.94 48.84 39.74
#